data_AF-A0A7S0YWD1-F1
#
_entry.id   AF-A0A7S0YWD1-F1
#
_cell.length_a   1.000
_cell.length_b   1.000
_cell.length_c   1.000
_cell.angle_alpha   90.00
_cell.angle_beta   90.00
_cell.angle_gamma   90.00
#
_symmetry.space_group_name_H-M   'P 1'
#
loop_
_entity.id
_entity.type
_entity.pdbx_description
1 polymer ?
#
loop_
_entity_poly.entity_id
_entity_poly.type
_entity_poly.pdbx_seq_one_letter_code
_entity_poly.pdbx_strand_id
1 'polypeptide(L)'
;GGEGGGLVDQAFMPRIIEGEVRVMFVGDTPVEIVHKKPREGGLSATLKSGAVYTRYAPDDPVFGRLMRSFSRDIPHLLPSLGLEDHPLPLLWTADFILGPARKPWSDADGDHYFIGELNCSCVGITTQLHLTKLVAAEAVKICKAHRVRGDGARMVRGNRTGGEAAAAA
;
A
#
# COMPACT_ATOMS: atom_id res chain seq x y z
N GLY A 1 -4.29 1.70 24.13
CA GLY A 1 -3.34 0.75 24.72
C GLY A 1 -2.91 -0.18 23.63
N GLY A 2 -1.61 -0.33 23.39
CA GLY A 2 -1.12 -1.32 22.43
C GLY A 2 -1.24 -2.69 23.05
N GLU A 3 -2.17 -3.50 22.55
CA GLU A 3 -2.19 -4.93 22.82
C GLU A 3 -0.84 -5.52 22.35
N GLY A 4 -0.29 -6.46 23.11
CA GLY A 4 1.09 -6.94 22.98
C GLY A 4 1.53 -7.19 21.54
N GLY A 5 2.79 -6.84 21.24
CA GLY A 5 3.33 -6.94 19.89
C GLY A 5 3.12 -8.33 19.27
N GLY A 6 2.69 -8.35 18.01
CA GLY A 6 2.58 -9.57 17.22
C GLY A 6 3.94 -10.00 16.65
N LEU A 7 4.16 -11.31 16.53
CA LEU A 7 5.28 -11.88 15.78
C LEU A 7 4.76 -12.43 14.45
N VAL A 8 5.43 -12.08 13.36
CA VAL A 8 5.19 -12.65 12.03
C VAL A 8 6.42 -13.45 11.64
N ASP A 9 6.23 -14.74 11.35
CA ASP A 9 7.26 -15.58 10.77
C ASP A 9 7.16 -15.51 9.23
N GLN A 10 8.23 -15.03 8.59
CA GLN A 10 8.30 -14.88 7.14
C GLN A 10 9.53 -15.62 6.61
N ALA A 11 9.37 -16.30 5.47
CA ALA A 11 10.48 -16.95 4.81
C ALA A 11 11.57 -15.93 4.45
N PHE A 12 12.83 -16.30 4.71
CA PHE A 12 13.97 -15.47 4.32
C PHE A 12 14.06 -15.36 2.79
N MET A 13 14.24 -14.14 2.29
CA MET A 13 14.41 -13.84 0.86
C MET A 13 15.90 -13.57 0.57
N PRO A 14 16.65 -14.52 -0.03
CA PRO A 14 18.10 -14.38 -0.19
C PRO A 14 18.54 -13.21 -1.07
N ARG A 15 17.68 -12.80 -2.02
CA ARG A 15 17.94 -11.67 -2.91
C ARG A 15 17.72 -10.31 -2.25
N ILE A 16 17.51 -10.26 -0.93
CA ILE A 16 17.56 -8.98 -0.17
C ILE A 16 18.90 -8.24 -0.36
N ILE A 17 19.97 -8.96 -0.68
CA ILE A 17 21.27 -8.38 -1.07
C ILE A 17 21.21 -7.52 -2.34
N GLU A 18 20.22 -7.75 -3.22
CA GLU A 18 19.97 -6.94 -4.41
C GLU A 18 19.20 -5.66 -4.06
N GLY A 19 18.61 -5.60 -2.87
CA GLY A 19 17.95 -4.45 -2.31
C GLY A 19 16.44 -4.58 -2.20
N GLU A 20 15.89 -3.75 -1.32
CA GLU A 20 14.46 -3.57 -1.13
C GLU A 20 13.99 -2.39 -1.99
N VAL A 21 12.86 -2.55 -2.67
CA VAL A 21 12.27 -1.50 -3.50
C VAL A 21 11.04 -0.96 -2.78
N ARG A 22 11.10 0.29 -2.33
CA ARG A 22 9.95 0.98 -1.75
C ARG A 22 9.27 1.83 -2.81
N VAL A 23 7.98 1.65 -3.00
CA VAL A 23 7.15 2.51 -3.84
C VAL A 23 6.26 3.35 -2.95
N MET A 24 6.28 4.67 -3.12
CA MET A 24 5.39 5.59 -2.43
C MET A 24 4.18 5.88 -3.31
N PHE A 25 2.99 5.91 -2.69
CA PHE A 25 1.72 6.12 -3.35
C PHE A 25 0.94 7.30 -2.74
N VAL A 26 0.17 7.96 -3.60
CA VAL A 26 -0.95 8.83 -3.23
C VAL A 26 -2.23 8.17 -3.75
N GLY A 27 -3.05 7.60 -2.86
CA GLY A 27 -4.16 6.75 -3.30
C GLY A 27 -3.66 5.55 -4.10
N ASP A 28 -4.08 5.41 -5.35
CA ASP A 28 -3.60 4.38 -6.30
C ASP A 28 -2.44 4.85 -7.19
N THR A 29 -2.01 6.11 -7.06
CA THR A 29 -1.02 6.72 -7.95
C THR A 29 0.39 6.60 -7.36
N PRO A 30 1.33 5.89 -8.03
CA PRO A 30 2.72 5.85 -7.59
C PRO A 30 3.41 7.20 -7.86
N VAL A 31 4.22 7.66 -6.91
CA VAL A 31 4.85 8.99 -6.95
C VAL A 31 6.38 8.97 -6.81
N GLU A 32 6.95 7.94 -6.21
CA GLU A 32 8.40 7.78 -6.08
C GLU A 32 8.74 6.30 -5.90
N ILE A 33 9.87 5.87 -6.47
CA ILE A 33 10.47 4.57 -6.19
C ILE A 33 11.83 4.81 -5.52
N VAL A 34 12.08 4.14 -4.40
CA VAL A 34 13.35 4.15 -3.68
C VAL A 34 13.90 2.73 -3.62
N HIS A 35 15.01 2.50 -4.30
CA HIS A 35 15.76 1.26 -4.19
C HIS A 35 16.81 1.39 -3.10
N LYS A 36 16.64 0.58 -2.05
CA LYS A 36 17.48 0.57 -0.85
C LYS A 36 18.41 -0.64 -0.94
N LYS A 37 19.61 -0.45 -1.47
CA LYS A 37 20.59 -1.53 -1.60
C LYS A 37 21.45 -1.62 -0.34
N PRO A 38 21.51 -2.76 0.37
CA PRO A 38 22.43 -2.93 1.49
C PRO A 38 23.87 -2.62 1.09
N ARG A 39 24.69 -2.21 2.06
CA ARG A 39 26.15 -2.18 1.85
C ARG A 39 26.65 -3.57 1.51
N GLU A 40 27.79 -3.66 0.83
CA GLU A 40 28.43 -4.94 0.53
C GLU A 40 28.62 -5.79 1.79
N GLY A 41 28.26 -7.08 1.70
CA GLY A 41 28.25 -8.02 2.84
C GLY A 41 27.16 -7.77 3.88
N GLY A 42 26.27 -6.79 3.67
CA GLY A 42 25.13 -6.49 4.55
C GLY A 42 23.81 -7.07 4.04
N LEU A 43 22.88 -7.32 4.98
CA LEU A 43 21.50 -7.72 4.67
C LEU A 43 20.48 -6.61 4.96
N SER A 44 20.88 -5.56 5.71
CA SER A 44 19.96 -4.50 6.12
C SER A 44 19.94 -3.36 5.11
N ALA A 45 18.73 -3.03 4.65
CA ALA A 45 18.44 -1.96 3.70
C ALA A 45 18.19 -0.59 4.38
N THR A 46 18.62 -0.40 5.63
CA THR A 46 18.46 0.88 6.33
C THR A 46 19.63 1.83 6.08
N LEU A 47 19.39 3.15 6.07
CA LEU A 47 20.50 4.12 6.02
C LEU A 47 21.48 3.95 7.19
N LYS A 48 20.98 3.58 8.38
CA LYS A 48 21.81 3.33 9.57
C LYS A 48 22.77 2.15 9.39
N SER A 49 22.42 1.17 8.56
CA SER A 49 23.29 0.04 8.20
C SER A 49 24.20 0.32 7.00
N GLY A 50 24.20 1.56 6.48
CA GLY A 50 25.03 1.98 5.35
C GLY A 50 24.45 1.63 3.98
N ALA A 51 23.15 1.37 3.88
CA ALA A 51 22.50 1.12 2.59
C ALA A 51 22.53 2.36 1.68
N VAL A 52 22.68 2.13 0.38
CA VAL A 52 22.65 3.16 -0.66
C VAL A 52 21.24 3.29 -1.20
N TYR A 53 20.69 4.51 -1.18
CA TYR A 53 19.32 4.79 -1.63
C TYR A 53 19.37 5.46 -2.99
N THR A 54 18.79 4.82 -3.99
CA THR A 54 18.64 5.37 -5.33
C THR A 54 17.17 5.65 -5.59
N ARG A 55 16.86 6.85 -6.08
CA ARG A 55 15.50 7.28 -6.38
C ARG A 55 15.25 7.17 -7.88
N TYR A 56 14.07 6.68 -8.23
CA TYR A 56 13.61 6.53 -9.61
C TYR A 56 12.23 7.16 -9.77
N ALA A 57 11.93 7.59 -10.98
CA ALA A 57 10.58 8.01 -11.34
C ALA A 57 9.62 6.80 -11.33
N PRO A 58 8.31 6.98 -11.07
CA PRO A 58 7.33 5.90 -11.10
C PRO A 58 7.24 5.13 -12.42
N ASP A 59 7.59 5.78 -13.53
CA ASP A 59 7.58 5.24 -14.89
C ASP A 59 8.95 4.76 -15.37
N ASP A 60 9.96 4.75 -14.49
CA ASP A 60 11.31 4.32 -14.85
C ASP A 60 11.31 2.84 -15.31
N PRO A 61 11.89 2.55 -16.49
CA PRO A 61 11.86 1.21 -17.07
C PRO A 61 12.53 0.14 -16.18
N VAL A 62 13.46 0.52 -15.29
CA VAL A 62 14.12 -0.40 -14.35
C VAL A 62 13.10 -1.17 -13.50
N PHE A 63 12.04 -0.48 -13.04
CA PHE A 63 10.99 -1.08 -12.22
C PHE A 63 9.64 -1.21 -12.95
N GLY A 64 9.62 -0.96 -14.25
CA GLY A 64 8.38 -1.00 -15.03
C GLY A 64 7.63 -2.35 -14.93
N ARG A 65 8.36 -3.47 -14.77
CA ARG A 65 7.74 -4.78 -14.53
C ARG A 65 7.00 -4.86 -13.19
N LEU A 66 7.69 -4.48 -12.11
CA LEU A 66 7.11 -4.42 -10.77
C LEU A 66 5.85 -3.54 -10.78
N MET A 67 5.96 -2.34 -11.36
CA MET A 67 4.85 -1.39 -11.43
C MET A 67 3.67 -1.92 -12.25
N ARG A 68 3.91 -2.54 -13.41
CA ARG A 68 2.86 -3.19 -14.20
C ARG A 68 2.19 -4.35 -13.47
N SER A 69 2.95 -5.13 -12.70
CA SER A 69 2.39 -6.24 -11.94
C SER A 69 1.53 -5.73 -10.79
N PHE A 70 2.12 -4.89 -9.94
CA PHE A 70 1.45 -4.43 -8.74
C PHE A 70 0.23 -3.55 -9.04
N SER A 71 0.23 -2.79 -10.14
CA SER A 71 -0.96 -2.03 -10.57
C SER A 71 -2.18 -2.93 -10.84
N ARG A 72 -1.96 -4.19 -11.26
CA ARG A 72 -3.06 -5.17 -11.41
C ARG A 72 -3.50 -5.75 -10.07
N ASP A 73 -2.61 -5.77 -9.08
CA ASP A 73 -2.88 -6.31 -7.75
C ASP A 73 -3.56 -5.29 -6.82
N ILE A 74 -3.36 -3.99 -7.04
CA ILE A 74 -3.94 -2.89 -6.23
C ILE A 74 -5.47 -3.05 -6.02
N PRO A 75 -6.30 -3.32 -7.05
CA PRO A 75 -7.75 -3.52 -6.86
C PRO A 75 -8.11 -4.69 -5.93
N HIS A 76 -7.21 -5.66 -5.75
CA HIS A 76 -7.41 -6.84 -4.92
C HIS A 76 -6.83 -6.68 -3.51
N LEU A 77 -6.05 -5.63 -3.25
CA LEU A 77 -5.36 -5.42 -1.97
C LEU A 77 -6.34 -5.30 -0.79
N LEU A 78 -7.25 -4.33 -0.83
CA LEU A 78 -8.19 -4.10 0.27
C LEU A 78 -9.20 -5.24 0.45
N PRO A 79 -9.80 -5.82 -0.62
CA PRO A 79 -10.62 -7.03 -0.48
C PRO A 79 -9.89 -8.18 0.20
N SER A 80 -8.59 -8.37 -0.09
CA SER A 80 -7.78 -9.43 0.53
C SER A 80 -7.52 -9.19 2.02
N LEU A 81 -7.71 -7.95 2.49
CA LEU A 81 -7.60 -7.54 3.90
C LEU A 81 -8.96 -7.45 4.60
N GLY A 82 -10.08 -7.73 3.91
CA GLY A 82 -11.44 -7.51 4.43
C GLY A 82 -11.78 -6.03 4.60
N LEU A 83 -11.19 -5.17 3.77
CA LEU A 83 -11.32 -3.71 3.80
C LEU A 83 -11.91 -3.15 2.49
N GLU A 84 -12.67 -3.94 1.74
CA GLU A 84 -13.20 -3.59 0.42
C GLU A 84 -14.01 -2.28 0.38
N ASP A 85 -14.68 -1.93 1.49
CA ASP A 85 -15.47 -0.71 1.61
C ASP A 85 -14.64 0.54 1.99
N HIS A 86 -13.36 0.35 2.30
CA HIS A 86 -12.44 1.42 2.64
C HIS A 86 -11.71 1.95 1.40
N PRO A 87 -11.39 3.26 1.35
CA PRO A 87 -10.49 3.76 0.31
C PRO A 87 -9.06 3.33 0.61
N LEU A 88 -8.22 3.31 -0.44
CA LEU A 88 -6.77 3.23 -0.24
C LEU A 88 -6.29 4.40 0.65
N PRO A 89 -5.21 4.22 1.42
CA PRO A 89 -4.65 5.31 2.22
C PRO A 89 -4.27 6.51 1.35
N LEU A 90 -4.44 7.72 1.89
CA LEU A 90 -4.03 8.95 1.22
C LEU A 90 -2.53 8.95 0.87
N LEU A 91 -1.70 8.51 1.82
CA LEU A 91 -0.26 8.33 1.66
C LEU A 91 0.12 6.96 2.23
N TRP A 92 0.83 6.17 1.44
CA TRP A 92 1.33 4.87 1.88
C TRP A 92 2.53 4.42 1.05
N THR A 93 3.21 3.40 1.54
CA THR A 93 4.29 2.74 0.82
C THR A 93 4.08 1.24 0.76
N ALA A 94 4.57 0.64 -0.31
CA ALA A 94 4.74 -0.80 -0.43
C ALA A 94 6.23 -1.12 -0.62
N ASP A 95 6.75 -2.02 0.19
CA ASP A 95 8.16 -2.41 0.19
C ASP A 95 8.28 -3.82 -0.36
N PHE A 96 9.04 -3.97 -1.43
CA PHE A 96 9.18 -5.18 -2.21
C PHE A 96 10.59 -5.75 -2.10
N ILE A 97 10.69 -7.06 -2.03
CA ILE A 97 11.94 -7.80 -2.07
C ILE A 97 11.86 -8.79 -3.23
N LEU A 98 12.94 -8.89 -4.01
CA LEU A 98 13.03 -9.94 -5.02
C LEU A 98 13.08 -11.30 -4.34
N GLY A 99 12.21 -12.20 -4.77
CA GLY A 99 12.17 -13.58 -4.34
C GLY A 99 12.98 -14.49 -5.26
N PRO A 100 13.17 -15.75 -4.83
CA PRO A 100 13.71 -16.78 -5.71
C PRO A 100 12.75 -17.03 -6.88
N ALA A 101 13.30 -17.41 -8.03
CA ALA A 101 12.49 -17.83 -9.18
C ALA A 101 11.62 -19.04 -8.82
N ARG A 102 10.30 -18.87 -8.79
CA ARG A 102 9.34 -19.92 -8.42
C ARG A 102 8.17 -20.01 -9.39
N LYS A 103 8.12 -21.06 -10.21
CA LYS A 103 6.98 -21.32 -11.11
C LYS A 103 5.72 -21.71 -10.30
N PRO A 104 4.49 -21.42 -10.79
CA PRO A 104 4.15 -20.69 -12.00
C PRO A 104 4.23 -19.16 -11.84
N TRP A 105 4.65 -18.68 -10.67
CA TRP A 105 4.68 -17.25 -10.37
C TRP A 105 5.79 -16.58 -11.19
N SER A 106 6.97 -17.22 -11.32
CA SER A 106 7.81 -17.39 -12.53
C SER A 106 7.53 -16.60 -13.82
N ASP A 107 8.20 -15.48 -14.14
CA ASP A 107 8.26 -15.01 -15.53
C ASP A 107 9.48 -15.54 -16.31
N ALA A 108 9.67 -15.09 -17.56
CA ALA A 108 10.75 -15.54 -18.43
C ALA A 108 12.15 -15.25 -17.87
N ASP A 109 12.32 -14.13 -17.15
CA ASP A 109 13.59 -13.75 -16.52
C ASP A 109 13.74 -14.35 -15.10
N GLY A 110 12.66 -14.92 -14.55
CA GLY A 110 12.63 -15.58 -13.24
C GLY A 110 12.37 -14.65 -12.04
N ASP A 111 12.03 -13.38 -12.28
CA ASP A 111 11.91 -12.33 -11.27
C ASP A 111 10.50 -12.20 -10.69
N HIS A 112 10.41 -12.40 -9.37
CA HIS A 112 9.18 -12.30 -8.56
C HIS A 112 9.41 -11.34 -7.42
N TYR A 113 8.47 -10.44 -7.19
CA TYR A 113 8.53 -9.52 -6.06
C TYR A 113 7.57 -9.97 -4.98
N PHE A 114 8.08 -10.03 -3.76
CA PHE A 114 7.29 -10.26 -2.55
C PHE A 114 7.09 -8.94 -1.83
N ILE A 115 5.86 -8.67 -1.38
CA ILE A 115 5.59 -7.56 -0.48
C ILE A 115 6.06 -7.97 0.91
N GLY A 116 7.04 -7.25 1.45
CA GLY A 116 7.49 -7.43 2.83
C GLY A 116 6.66 -6.60 3.81
N GLU A 117 6.34 -5.36 3.43
CA GLU A 117 5.67 -4.40 4.31
C GLU A 117 4.77 -3.44 3.53
N LEU A 118 3.65 -3.06 4.16
CA LEU A 118 2.79 -1.96 3.74
C LEU A 118 2.73 -0.95 4.89
N ASN A 119 3.09 0.30 4.62
CA ASN A 119 3.04 1.37 5.63
C ASN A 119 2.06 2.45 5.22
N CYS A 120 1.12 2.78 6.10
CA CYS A 120 0.25 3.94 5.95
C CYS A 120 0.27 4.87 7.18
N SER A 121 0.97 4.47 8.25
CA SER A 121 1.16 5.30 9.45
C SER A 121 2.43 6.15 9.30
N CYS A 122 2.33 7.45 9.59
CA CYS A 122 3.46 8.38 9.58
C CYS A 122 4.24 8.49 8.25
N VAL A 123 3.63 8.13 7.11
CA VAL A 123 4.21 8.38 5.78
C VAL A 123 4.08 9.86 5.47
N GLY A 124 5.21 10.53 5.28
CA GLY A 124 5.28 11.97 5.13
C GLY A 124 5.99 12.39 3.85
N ILE A 125 5.46 13.44 3.22
CA ILE A 125 6.14 14.17 2.15
C ILE A 125 6.78 15.40 2.81
N THR A 126 8.06 15.32 3.13
CA THR A 126 8.76 16.40 3.86
C THR A 126 9.38 17.43 2.93
N THR A 127 9.71 17.07 1.68
CA THR A 127 10.42 17.96 0.73
C THR A 127 9.81 17.99 -0.67
N GLN A 128 8.84 17.13 -0.97
CA GLN A 128 8.25 16.97 -2.30
C GLN A 128 7.00 17.85 -2.48
N LEU A 129 7.17 19.17 -2.37
CA LEU A 129 6.07 20.15 -2.52
C LEU A 129 5.34 20.08 -3.87
N HIS A 130 5.98 19.51 -4.90
CA HIS A 130 5.34 19.29 -6.20
C HIS A 130 4.15 18.30 -6.13
N LEU A 131 4.09 17.45 -5.10
CA LEU A 131 3.01 16.48 -4.89
C LEU A 131 1.76 17.09 -4.22
N THR A 132 1.82 18.33 -3.70
CA THR A 132 0.73 18.92 -2.92
C THR A 132 -0.60 18.92 -3.65
N LYS A 133 -0.62 19.19 -4.97
CA LYS A 133 -1.87 19.18 -5.75
C LYS A 133 -2.49 17.79 -5.85
N LEU A 134 -1.65 16.76 -6.07
CA LEU A 134 -2.09 15.37 -6.16
C LEU A 134 -2.65 14.90 -4.81
N VAL A 135 -1.93 15.17 -3.72
CA VAL A 135 -2.38 14.85 -2.35
C VAL A 135 -3.70 15.55 -2.01
N ALA A 136 -3.83 16.84 -2.34
CA ALA A 136 -5.08 17.57 -2.10
C ALA A 136 -6.25 16.99 -2.90
N ALA A 137 -6.03 16.64 -4.17
CA ALA A 137 -7.05 16.04 -5.02
C ALA A 137 -7.53 14.68 -4.46
N GLU A 138 -6.61 13.82 -4.06
CA GLU A 138 -6.94 12.51 -3.50
C GLU A 138 -7.62 12.64 -2.13
N ALA A 139 -7.19 13.58 -1.28
CA ALA A 139 -7.85 13.86 -0.01
C ALA A 139 -9.31 14.30 -0.21
N VAL A 140 -9.58 15.18 -1.19
CA VAL A 140 -10.95 15.59 -1.53
C VAL A 140 -11.79 14.41 -2.00
N LYS A 141 -11.23 13.53 -2.84
CA LYS A 141 -11.91 12.32 -3.32
C LYS A 141 -12.28 11.39 -2.16
N ILE A 142 -11.34 11.13 -1.24
CA ILE A 142 -11.58 10.33 -0.03
C ILE A 142 -12.69 10.96 0.83
N CYS A 143 -12.62 12.26 1.12
CA CYS A 143 -13.64 12.96 1.91
C CYS A 143 -15.04 12.89 1.28
N LYS A 144 -15.14 13.03 -0.05
CA LYS A 144 -16.42 12.91 -0.77
C LYS A 144 -16.99 11.49 -0.65
N ALA A 145 -16.16 10.46 -0.84
CA ALA A 145 -16.59 9.07 -0.70
C ALA A 145 -17.10 8.76 0.73
N HIS A 146 -16.43 9.29 1.76
CA HIS A 146 -16.88 9.13 3.15
C HIS A 146 -18.21 9.85 3.44
N ARG A 147 -18.45 11.04 2.86
CA ARG A 147 -19.73 11.74 3.02
C ARG A 147 -20.90 10.95 2.43
N VAL A 148 -20.73 10.42 1.23
CA VAL A 148 -21.75 9.58 0.57
C VAL A 148 -22.07 8.34 1.41
N ARG A 149 -21.05 7.67 1.98
CA ARG A 149 -21.26 6.52 2.88
C ARG A 149 -21.95 6.91 4.18
N GLY A 150 -21.59 8.06 4.78
CA GLY A 150 -22.22 8.58 5.99
C GLY A 150 -23.70 8.91 5.78
N ASP A 151 -24.04 9.53 4.66
CA ASP A 151 -25.42 9.87 4.29
C ASP A 151 -26.24 8.61 3.96
N GLY A 152 -25.66 7.63 3.25
CA GLY A 152 -26.30 6.33 2.99
C GLY A 152 -26.56 5.51 4.26
N ALA A 153 -25.60 5.46 5.19
CA ALA A 153 -25.78 4.79 6.48
C ALA A 153 -26.85 5.49 7.37
N ARG A 154 -26.97 6.82 7.27
CA ARG A 154 -28.00 7.60 7.97
C ARG A 154 -29.39 7.35 7.39
N MET A 155 -29.53 7.24 6.07
CA MET A 155 -30.79 6.89 5.38
C MET A 155 -31.29 5.49 5.75
N VAL A 156 -30.39 4.48 5.78
CA VAL A 156 -30.76 3.09 6.14
C VAL A 156 -31.25 2.98 7.59
N ARG A 157 -30.74 3.80 8.51
CA ARG A 157 -31.23 3.86 9.90
C ARG A 157 -32.57 4.59 10.03
N GLY A 158 -32.90 5.51 9.12
CA GLY A 158 -34.16 6.27 9.12
C GLY A 158 -35.40 5.48 8.71
N ASN A 159 -35.24 4.35 8.02
CA ASN A 159 -36.36 3.53 7.52
C ASN A 159 -36.81 2.41 8.47
N ARG A 160 -36.31 2.34 9.72
CA ARG A 160 -36.61 1.26 10.68
C ARG A 160 -37.61 1.62 11.79
N THR A 161 -38.41 2.67 11.63
CA THR A 161 -39.49 3.03 12.56
C THR A 161 -40.78 3.37 11.81
N GLY A 162 -41.62 2.36 11.57
CA GLY A 162 -42.94 2.56 10.97
C GLY A 162 -43.71 1.26 10.74
N GLY A 163 -44.43 0.80 11.77
CA GLY A 163 -45.32 -0.38 11.76
C GLY A 163 -45.01 -1.26 12.98
N GLU A 164 -45.90 -1.55 13.92
CA GLU A 164 -47.35 -1.47 13.98
C GLU A 164 -47.78 -1.06 15.40
N ALA A 165 -48.73 -0.12 15.50
CA ALA A 165 -49.62 -0.03 16.64
C ALA A 165 -51.01 -0.41 16.12
N ALA A 166 -51.39 -1.68 16.27
CA ALA A 166 -52.75 -2.14 16.07
C ALA A 166 -53.33 -2.53 17.42
N ALA A 167 -54.40 -1.83 17.76
CA ALA A 167 -55.17 -1.94 18.99
C ALA A 167 -55.84 -3.31 19.16
N ALA A 168 -55.99 -3.73 20.42
CA ALA A 168 -57.04 -4.66 20.81
C ALA A 168 -57.68 -4.13 22.11
N ALA A 169 -58.99 -3.90 22.02
CA ALA A 169 -59.90 -3.61 23.11
C ALA A 169 -60.22 -4.87 23.91
#